data_AF-A0A2E5JRP4-F1
#
_entry.id   AF-A0A2E5JRP4-F1
#
_cell.length_a   1.000
_cell.length_b   1.000
_cell.length_c   1.000
_cell.angle_alpha   90.00
_cell.angle_beta   90.00
_cell.angle_gamma   90.00
#
_symmetry.space_group_name_H-M   'P 1'
#
loop_
_entity.id
_entity.type
_entity.pdbx_description
1 polymer ?
#
loop_
_entity_poly.entity_id
_entity_poly.type
_entity_poly.pdbx_seq_one_letter_code
_entity_poly.pdbx_strand_id
1 'polypeptide(L)'
;MDKTDCGEMMRRIITTTIFAILISSSVAQKRGSFAGGFLRMGTSARAVAMGSAFTAEIDKGFAAYYNPASIVHLKNSQAGFSNHFLMLDRQLMTANISMALPPSAAVGIAWIGAGVDNIDGRNTAGQHTKNLSTSENAYMVSFAQTMLPWLSLGLNVKVLRHQLPVNSMDLTGKGVGMDFGIFVKTKSGANLALMIQDLNSRYQWKTDKIFERGKVYIEQFPTLYRVGSTFDYSNVYITADAGVVMNGGELIGYTARVGAEYKYLDHYYLRGGFGNGRVGVGLGLDWSLFEDMDSRLDYAFTLEGAAGISHVFTYAFSF
;
A
#
# COMPACT_ATOMS: atom_id res chain seq x y z
N MET A 1 6.11 40.49 -19.84
CA MET A 1 6.63 39.51 -18.87
C MET A 1 7.62 38.64 -19.60
N ASP A 2 8.89 38.81 -19.26
CA ASP A 2 10.03 38.42 -20.08
C ASP A 2 10.35 36.93 -19.87
N LYS A 3 10.74 36.23 -20.95
CA LYS A 3 10.96 34.75 -20.92
C LYS A 3 12.09 34.34 -19.96
N THR A 4 12.97 35.27 -19.63
CA THR A 4 14.12 35.14 -18.74
C THR A 4 13.72 34.95 -17.27
N ASP A 5 12.65 35.62 -16.83
CA ASP A 5 12.18 35.62 -15.43
C ASP A 5 11.50 34.29 -15.04
N CYS A 6 10.83 33.66 -16.02
CA CYS A 6 10.17 32.36 -15.83
C CYS A 6 11.18 31.22 -15.63
N GLY A 7 12.34 31.29 -16.31
CA GLY A 7 13.40 30.29 -16.18
C GLY A 7 14.09 30.33 -14.81
N GLU A 8 14.33 31.52 -14.26
CA GLU A 8 14.89 31.68 -12.91
C GLU A 8 13.93 31.23 -11.81
N MET A 9 12.64 31.53 -11.96
CA MET A 9 11.61 31.08 -11.03
C MET A 9 11.46 29.55 -11.03
N MET A 10 11.48 28.91 -12.21
CA MET A 10 11.45 27.46 -12.35
C MET A 10 12.68 26.81 -11.71
N ARG A 11 13.87 27.39 -11.91
CA ARG A 11 15.12 26.89 -11.35
C ARG A 11 15.12 27.01 -9.82
N ARG A 12 14.60 28.10 -9.27
CA ARG A 12 14.42 28.30 -7.82
C ARG A 12 13.48 27.25 -7.23
N ILE A 13 12.32 27.02 -7.85
CA ILE A 13 11.34 25.99 -7.43
C ILE A 13 12.00 24.61 -7.43
N ILE A 14 12.71 24.24 -8.52
CA ILE A 14 13.41 22.95 -8.61
C ILE A 14 14.45 22.82 -7.48
N THR A 15 15.24 23.87 -7.21
CA THR A 15 16.21 23.83 -6.10
C THR A 15 15.55 23.73 -4.72
N THR A 16 14.44 24.43 -4.46
CA THR A 16 13.72 24.29 -3.18
C THR A 16 13.04 22.93 -3.04
N THR A 17 12.50 22.37 -4.13
CA THR A 17 11.94 21.00 -4.12
C THR A 17 13.02 19.95 -3.87
N ILE A 18 14.19 20.06 -4.52
CA ILE A 18 15.33 19.19 -4.28
C ILE A 18 15.83 19.31 -2.83
N PHE A 19 15.91 20.54 -2.30
CA PHE A 19 16.32 20.78 -0.92
C PHE A 19 15.32 20.22 0.11
N ALA A 20 14.00 20.34 -0.16
CA ALA A 20 12.96 19.74 0.68
C ALA A 20 12.98 18.19 0.65
N ILE A 21 13.29 17.59 -0.50
CA ILE A 21 13.49 16.13 -0.64
C ILE A 21 14.73 15.68 0.16
N LEU A 22 15.83 16.44 0.11
CA LEU A 22 17.04 16.13 0.88
C LEU A 22 16.80 16.20 2.39
N ILE A 23 16.08 17.22 2.89
CA ILE A 23 15.76 17.34 4.33
C ILE A 23 14.89 16.16 4.83
N SER A 24 13.99 15.66 3.99
CA SER A 24 13.09 14.53 4.33
C SER A 24 13.84 13.20 4.55
N SER A 25 15.09 13.10 4.07
CA SER A 25 15.93 11.91 4.20
C SER A 25 16.50 11.71 5.62
N SER A 26 16.42 12.74 6.46
CA SER A 26 17.05 12.79 7.79
C SER A 26 16.19 12.21 8.92
N VAL A 27 14.94 11.80 8.63
CA VAL A 27 14.02 11.27 9.64
C VAL A 27 14.14 9.75 9.68
N ALA A 28 15.04 9.23 10.52
CA ALA A 28 15.15 7.81 10.80
C ALA A 28 13.77 7.23 11.19
N GLN A 29 13.23 6.31 10.39
CA GLN A 29 11.89 5.74 10.61
C GLN A 29 11.88 4.76 11.79
N LYS A 30 11.48 5.23 12.98
CA LYS A 30 11.05 4.40 14.15
C LYS A 30 9.83 3.49 13.87
N ARG A 31 9.37 3.39 12.62
CA ARG A 31 8.07 2.80 12.24
C ARG A 31 8.10 1.29 12.02
N GLY A 32 9.27 0.74 11.71
CA GLY A 32 9.42 -0.69 11.40
C GLY A 32 9.13 -1.61 12.59
N SER A 33 9.20 -1.10 13.82
CA SER A 33 8.98 -1.85 15.05
C SER A 33 7.50 -2.01 15.45
N PHE A 34 6.58 -1.33 14.76
CA PHE A 34 5.16 -1.41 15.08
C PHE A 34 4.44 -2.48 14.24
N ALA A 35 3.43 -3.11 14.84
CA ALA A 35 2.61 -4.12 14.20
C ALA A 35 1.93 -3.62 12.90
N GLY A 36 1.49 -4.57 12.06
CA GLY A 36 0.87 -4.28 10.78
C GLY A 36 1.83 -3.78 9.71
N GLY A 37 3.13 -4.09 9.84
CA GLY A 37 4.17 -3.67 8.89
C GLY A 37 3.84 -4.07 7.45
N PHE A 38 3.30 -5.27 7.27
CA PHE A 38 2.90 -5.80 5.97
C PHE A 38 1.84 -4.94 5.26
N LEU A 39 0.92 -4.28 5.99
CA LEU A 39 -0.08 -3.37 5.43
C LEU A 39 0.51 -2.05 4.90
N ARG A 40 1.82 -1.83 5.08
CA ARG A 40 2.51 -0.60 4.68
C ARG A 40 3.58 -0.84 3.61
N MET A 41 3.76 -2.09 3.17
CA MET A 41 4.75 -2.47 2.17
C MET A 41 4.31 -2.16 0.73
N GLY A 42 3.01 -1.93 0.53
CA GLY A 42 2.38 -1.72 -0.78
C GLY A 42 1.80 -3.01 -1.36
N THR A 43 0.87 -2.90 -2.31
CA THR A 43 0.11 -4.04 -2.85
C THR A 43 0.54 -4.45 -4.25
N SER A 44 0.44 -3.54 -5.22
CA SER A 44 0.72 -3.80 -6.63
C SER A 44 2.14 -3.35 -7.01
N ALA A 45 2.69 -3.96 -8.07
CA ALA A 45 3.93 -3.55 -8.69
C ALA A 45 3.86 -2.08 -9.16
N ARG A 46 2.75 -1.67 -9.78
CA ARG A 46 2.52 -0.26 -10.16
C ARG A 46 2.64 0.67 -8.95
N ALA A 47 1.94 0.37 -7.84
CA ALA A 47 2.00 1.19 -6.65
C ALA A 47 3.41 1.21 -6.04
N VAL A 48 4.04 0.05 -5.90
CA VAL A 48 5.38 -0.08 -5.33
C VAL A 48 6.45 0.65 -6.17
N ALA A 49 6.39 0.55 -7.50
CA ALA A 49 7.27 1.28 -8.41
C ALA A 49 7.11 2.80 -8.31
N MET A 50 5.91 3.28 -8.02
CA MET A 50 5.58 4.71 -7.86
C MET A 50 5.66 5.17 -6.39
N GLY A 51 6.45 4.50 -5.55
CA GLY A 51 6.66 4.89 -4.15
C GLY A 51 5.45 4.71 -3.23
N SER A 52 4.41 3.99 -3.68
CA SER A 52 3.14 3.74 -2.99
C SER A 52 2.35 5.02 -2.65
N ALA A 53 2.53 6.07 -3.46
CA ALA A 53 1.89 7.37 -3.30
C ALA A 53 0.40 7.37 -3.71
N PHE A 54 -0.39 6.37 -3.33
CA PHE A 54 -1.63 6.01 -4.02
C PHE A 54 -2.92 6.46 -3.31
N THR A 55 -2.82 7.43 -2.38
CA THR A 55 -3.97 7.90 -1.61
C THR A 55 -5.07 8.51 -2.49
N ALA A 56 -4.71 9.23 -3.56
CA ALA A 56 -5.63 9.83 -4.53
C ALA A 56 -5.63 9.09 -5.88
N GLU A 57 -5.08 7.87 -5.92
CA GLU A 57 -4.97 7.07 -7.13
C GLU A 57 -6.08 6.03 -7.23
N ILE A 58 -6.50 5.73 -8.47
CA ILE A 58 -7.42 4.63 -8.78
C ILE A 58 -6.59 3.50 -9.39
N ASP A 59 -6.09 2.60 -8.55
CA ASP A 59 -5.21 1.53 -9.01
C ASP A 59 -5.98 0.36 -9.64
N LYS A 60 -5.68 0.02 -10.90
CA LYS A 60 -6.37 -1.04 -11.63
C LYS A 60 -6.18 -2.37 -10.91
N GLY A 61 -7.29 -2.99 -10.50
CA GLY A 61 -7.29 -4.25 -9.75
C GLY A 61 -7.07 -4.12 -8.24
N PHE A 62 -6.71 -2.95 -7.70
CA PHE A 62 -6.37 -2.76 -6.27
C PHE A 62 -6.95 -1.48 -5.64
N ALA A 63 -7.89 -0.80 -6.30
CA ALA A 63 -8.45 0.49 -5.89
C ALA A 63 -8.88 0.56 -4.40
N ALA A 64 -9.46 -0.53 -3.89
CA ALA A 64 -9.97 -0.59 -2.52
C ALA A 64 -8.91 -0.44 -1.41
N TYR A 65 -7.65 -0.79 -1.68
CA TYR A 65 -6.64 -0.94 -0.64
C TYR A 65 -6.13 0.41 -0.11
N TYR A 66 -5.67 1.28 -1.01
CA TYR A 66 -5.04 2.55 -0.60
C TYR A 66 -6.06 3.57 -0.15
N ASN A 67 -7.23 3.60 -0.80
CA ASN A 67 -8.33 4.45 -0.43
C ASN A 67 -9.65 3.83 -0.91
N PRO A 68 -10.52 3.32 -0.02
CA PRO A 68 -11.78 2.71 -0.42
C PRO A 68 -12.71 3.66 -1.16
N ALA A 69 -12.62 4.97 -0.94
CA ALA A 69 -13.45 5.96 -1.63
C ALA A 69 -13.17 6.04 -3.14
N SER A 70 -12.08 5.44 -3.63
CA SER A 70 -11.73 5.40 -5.05
C SER A 70 -12.53 4.37 -5.86
N ILE A 71 -13.08 3.33 -5.21
CA ILE A 71 -13.69 2.16 -5.89
C ILE A 71 -14.90 2.57 -6.75
N VAL A 72 -15.68 3.57 -6.32
CA VAL A 72 -16.85 4.04 -7.09
C VAL A 72 -16.51 4.66 -8.44
N HIS A 73 -15.23 4.98 -8.69
CA HIS A 73 -14.77 5.56 -9.95
C HIS A 73 -14.29 4.50 -10.95
N LEU A 74 -14.37 3.22 -10.60
CA LEU A 74 -14.11 2.12 -11.52
C LEU A 74 -15.18 2.08 -12.61
N LYS A 75 -14.75 1.97 -13.88
CA LYS A 75 -15.67 1.83 -15.01
C LYS A 75 -16.28 0.42 -15.09
N ASN A 76 -15.42 -0.59 -14.89
CA ASN A 76 -15.73 -2.01 -14.96
C ASN A 76 -15.39 -2.66 -13.62
N SER A 77 -15.91 -3.86 -13.36
CA SER A 77 -15.44 -4.67 -12.24
C SER A 77 -13.99 -5.05 -12.47
N GLN A 78 -13.23 -5.22 -11.39
CA GLN A 78 -11.79 -5.49 -11.50
C GLN A 78 -11.38 -6.57 -10.52
N ALA A 79 -10.47 -7.42 -10.97
CA ALA A 79 -9.75 -8.37 -10.13
C ALA A 79 -8.24 -8.11 -10.26
N GLY A 80 -7.50 -8.31 -9.18
CA GLY A 80 -6.06 -8.12 -9.14
C GLY A 80 -5.40 -9.17 -8.27
N PHE A 81 -4.24 -9.63 -8.70
CA PHE A 81 -3.35 -10.48 -7.91
C PHE A 81 -1.91 -9.96 -8.01
N SER A 82 -1.21 -9.91 -6.89
CA SER A 82 0.17 -9.45 -6.82
C SER A 82 0.97 -10.32 -5.88
N ASN A 83 2.21 -10.59 -6.25
CA ASN A 83 3.16 -11.32 -5.42
C ASN A 83 4.50 -10.57 -5.35
N HIS A 84 4.97 -10.36 -4.12
CA HIS A 84 6.27 -9.75 -3.82
C HIS A 84 7.23 -10.84 -3.36
N PHE A 85 8.26 -11.06 -4.14
CA PHE A 85 9.41 -11.86 -3.74
C PHE A 85 10.39 -10.96 -3.00
N LEU A 86 10.53 -11.21 -1.71
CA LEU A 86 11.39 -10.46 -0.81
C LEU A 86 12.57 -11.35 -0.42
N MET A 87 13.72 -10.77 -0.09
CA MET A 87 14.84 -11.53 0.49
C MET A 87 14.46 -12.15 1.84
N LEU A 88 15.26 -13.14 2.28
CA LEU A 88 15.11 -13.88 3.54
C LEU A 88 13.85 -14.77 3.59
N ASP A 89 13.54 -15.44 2.47
CA ASP A 89 12.38 -16.34 2.33
C ASP A 89 11.04 -15.68 2.70
N ARG A 90 10.98 -14.35 2.54
CA ARG A 90 9.79 -13.55 2.81
C ARG A 90 8.95 -13.43 1.55
N GLN A 91 7.65 -13.45 1.73
CA GLN A 91 6.69 -13.22 0.66
C GLN A 91 5.57 -12.29 1.12
N LEU A 92 5.05 -11.49 0.19
CA LEU A 92 3.83 -10.70 0.38
C LEU A 92 2.92 -10.90 -0.83
N MET A 93 1.73 -11.43 -0.59
CA MET A 93 0.72 -11.71 -1.60
C MET A 93 -0.48 -10.80 -1.37
N THR A 94 -1.05 -10.29 -2.45
CA THR A 94 -2.30 -9.53 -2.39
C THR A 94 -3.25 -9.98 -3.48
N ALA A 95 -4.52 -10.12 -3.13
CA ALA A 95 -5.61 -10.39 -4.05
C ALA A 95 -6.74 -9.40 -3.77
N ASN A 96 -7.39 -8.90 -4.82
CA ASN A 96 -8.50 -7.98 -4.68
C ASN A 96 -9.53 -8.22 -5.78
N ILE A 97 -10.79 -8.06 -5.43
CA ILE A 97 -11.90 -7.95 -6.37
C ILE A 97 -12.73 -6.73 -5.99
N SER A 98 -13.17 -5.97 -6.97
CA SER A 98 -13.94 -4.75 -6.77
C SER A 98 -15.01 -4.63 -7.85
N MET A 99 -16.21 -4.26 -7.44
CA MET A 99 -17.39 -4.23 -8.31
C MET A 99 -18.21 -2.98 -8.03
N ALA A 100 -18.67 -2.34 -9.09
CA ALA A 100 -19.64 -1.25 -8.96
C ALA A 100 -21.02 -1.82 -8.56
N LEU A 101 -21.73 -1.08 -7.72
CA LEU A 101 -23.12 -1.30 -7.37
C LEU A 101 -23.92 -0.07 -7.82
N PRO A 102 -24.43 -0.08 -9.08
CA PRO A 102 -25.22 1.03 -9.59
C PRO A 102 -26.42 1.34 -8.66
N PRO A 103 -26.79 2.62 -8.48
CA PRO A 103 -26.35 3.78 -9.27
C PRO A 103 -25.13 4.54 -8.72
N SER A 104 -24.73 4.35 -7.46
CA SER A 104 -23.75 5.24 -6.81
C SER A 104 -22.79 4.57 -5.81
N ALA A 105 -22.92 3.26 -5.60
CA ALA A 105 -22.14 2.51 -4.63
C ALA A 105 -21.09 1.62 -5.32
N ALA A 106 -20.15 1.12 -4.54
CA ALA A 106 -19.24 0.05 -4.94
C ALA A 106 -18.82 -0.78 -3.74
N VAL A 107 -18.47 -2.04 -4.00
CA VAL A 107 -17.96 -2.98 -2.99
C VAL A 107 -16.64 -3.58 -3.45
N GLY A 108 -15.81 -3.98 -2.49
CA GLY A 108 -14.58 -4.70 -2.75
C GLY A 108 -14.25 -5.70 -1.66
N ILE A 109 -13.59 -6.78 -2.05
CA ILE A 109 -13.03 -7.77 -1.13
C ILE A 109 -11.55 -7.88 -1.46
N ALA A 110 -10.71 -7.77 -0.44
CA ALA A 110 -9.27 -7.94 -0.59
C ALA A 110 -8.68 -8.87 0.46
N TRP A 111 -7.58 -9.50 0.10
CA TRP A 111 -6.73 -10.25 0.99
C TRP A 111 -5.29 -9.79 0.80
N ILE A 112 -4.59 -9.61 1.91
CA ILE A 112 -3.15 -9.38 1.94
C ILE A 112 -2.55 -10.34 2.95
N GLY A 113 -1.57 -11.13 2.49
CA GLY A 113 -0.88 -12.13 3.27
C GLY A 113 0.63 -11.90 3.21
N ALA A 114 1.28 -11.80 4.36
CA ALA A 114 2.73 -11.86 4.48
C ALA A 114 3.13 -13.18 5.14
N GLY A 115 4.29 -13.70 4.77
CA GLY A 115 4.83 -14.90 5.38
C GLY A 115 6.33 -14.96 5.30
N VAL A 116 6.91 -15.75 6.19
CA VAL A 116 8.31 -16.16 6.14
C VAL A 116 8.35 -17.65 6.35
N ASP A 117 8.97 -18.34 5.41
CA ASP A 117 9.18 -19.78 5.47
C ASP A 117 10.64 -20.11 5.80
N ASN A 118 10.92 -21.39 6.03
CA ASN A 118 12.28 -21.91 6.25
C ASN A 118 13.08 -21.22 7.37
N ILE A 119 12.40 -20.73 8.42
CA ILE A 119 13.07 -20.20 9.61
C ILE A 119 13.76 -21.35 10.33
N ASP A 120 15.09 -21.29 10.47
CA ASP A 120 15.88 -22.34 11.13
C ASP A 120 15.62 -22.39 12.64
N GLY A 121 14.81 -23.34 13.09
CA GLY A 121 14.55 -23.58 14.50
C GLY A 121 15.73 -24.30 15.18
N ARG A 122 16.19 -23.79 16.31
CA ARG A 122 17.30 -24.38 17.09
C ARG A 122 16.94 -24.57 18.56
N ASN A 123 17.51 -25.60 19.18
CA ASN A 123 17.42 -25.80 20.63
C ASN A 123 18.48 -24.97 21.38
N THR A 124 18.50 -25.06 22.71
CA THR A 124 19.48 -24.35 23.57
C THR A 124 20.92 -24.78 23.33
N ALA A 125 21.16 -25.99 22.78
CA ALA A 125 22.47 -26.48 22.37
C ALA A 125 22.87 -26.04 20.94
N GLY A 126 22.04 -25.22 20.28
CA GLY A 126 22.27 -24.73 18.93
C GLY A 126 22.04 -25.77 17.82
N GLN A 127 21.50 -26.95 18.16
CA GLN A 127 21.19 -27.99 17.18
C GLN A 127 19.87 -27.65 16.47
N HIS A 128 19.83 -27.91 15.17
CA HIS A 128 18.61 -27.79 14.37
C HIS A 128 17.51 -28.67 14.95
N THR A 129 16.29 -28.14 15.02
CA THR A 129 15.11 -28.86 15.48
C THR A 129 14.14 -29.11 14.34
N LYS A 130 13.65 -28.04 13.72
CA LYS A 130 12.74 -28.07 12.58
C LYS A 130 12.75 -26.72 11.86
N ASN A 131 12.29 -26.70 10.62
CA ASN A 131 11.95 -25.44 9.94
C ASN A 131 10.65 -24.89 10.51
N LEU A 132 10.65 -23.60 10.81
CA LEU A 132 9.52 -22.84 11.31
C LEU A 132 9.00 -21.92 10.19
N SER A 133 7.73 -21.56 10.27
CA SER A 133 7.13 -20.56 9.40
C SER A 133 6.17 -19.66 10.16
N THR A 134 6.02 -18.43 9.69
CA THR A 134 5.11 -17.43 10.26
C THR A 134 4.23 -16.87 9.16
N SER A 135 2.99 -16.53 9.49
CA SER A 135 2.09 -15.87 8.53
C SER A 135 1.23 -14.80 9.18
N GLU A 136 1.02 -13.72 8.44
CA GLU A 136 0.22 -12.57 8.84
C GLU A 136 -0.76 -12.28 7.71
N ASN A 137 -2.06 -12.24 8.02
CA ASN A 137 -3.14 -12.11 7.04
C ASN A 137 -4.08 -10.99 7.44
N ALA A 138 -4.51 -10.18 6.48
CA ALA A 138 -5.66 -9.31 6.60
C ALA A 138 -6.66 -9.59 5.48
N TYR A 139 -7.92 -9.79 5.87
CA TYR A 139 -9.05 -9.85 4.96
C TYR A 139 -9.81 -8.54 5.07
N MET A 140 -10.14 -7.91 3.96
CA MET A 140 -10.73 -6.59 3.91
C MET A 140 -12.04 -6.64 3.14
N VAL A 141 -13.09 -6.06 3.72
CA VAL A 141 -14.35 -5.77 3.02
C VAL A 141 -14.47 -4.27 2.91
N SER A 142 -14.75 -3.81 1.70
CA SER A 142 -14.70 -2.41 1.30
C SER A 142 -16.07 -2.00 0.80
N PHE A 143 -16.55 -0.84 1.24
CA PHE A 143 -17.78 -0.23 0.73
C PHE A 143 -17.52 1.25 0.47
N ALA A 144 -18.00 1.74 -0.66
CA ALA A 144 -17.85 3.14 -1.03
C ALA A 144 -19.12 3.67 -1.68
N GLN A 145 -19.37 4.96 -1.48
CA GLN A 145 -20.55 5.65 -1.95
C GLN A 145 -20.18 7.02 -2.52
N THR A 146 -20.74 7.32 -3.68
CA THR A 146 -20.72 8.67 -4.26
C THR A 146 -21.73 9.54 -3.52
N MET A 147 -21.24 10.53 -2.78
CA MET A 147 -22.08 11.46 -2.02
C MET A 147 -22.50 12.66 -2.87
N LEU A 148 -21.56 13.17 -3.68
CA LEU A 148 -21.77 14.22 -4.66
C LEU A 148 -21.05 13.83 -5.95
N PRO A 149 -21.38 14.41 -7.12
CA PRO A 149 -20.72 14.07 -8.39
C PRO A 149 -19.18 14.20 -8.37
N TRP A 150 -18.64 14.98 -7.44
CA TRP A 150 -17.20 15.21 -7.25
C TRP A 150 -16.66 14.63 -5.94
N LEU A 151 -17.50 14.07 -5.05
CA LEU A 151 -17.12 13.61 -3.71
C LEU A 151 -17.61 12.18 -3.46
N SER A 152 -16.69 11.29 -3.10
CA SER A 152 -17.00 9.95 -2.62
C SER A 152 -16.38 9.67 -1.25
N LEU A 153 -17.07 8.83 -0.48
CA LEU A 153 -16.62 8.33 0.81
C LEU A 153 -16.48 6.81 0.75
N GLY A 154 -15.57 6.26 1.53
CA GLY A 154 -15.34 4.82 1.59
C GLY A 154 -14.91 4.34 2.97
N LEU A 155 -15.22 3.09 3.25
CA LEU A 155 -14.89 2.40 4.48
C LEU A 155 -14.31 1.02 4.16
N ASN A 156 -13.22 0.66 4.85
CA ASN A 156 -12.74 -0.73 4.91
C ASN A 156 -12.94 -1.28 6.31
N VAL A 157 -13.38 -2.53 6.40
CA VAL A 157 -13.31 -3.34 7.62
C VAL A 157 -12.30 -4.45 7.40
N LYS A 158 -11.33 -4.57 8.31
CA LYS A 158 -10.24 -5.55 8.24
C LYS A 158 -10.39 -6.60 9.32
N VAL A 159 -10.22 -7.86 8.97
CA VAL A 159 -10.04 -8.98 9.91
C VAL A 159 -8.59 -9.40 9.86
N LEU A 160 -7.90 -9.29 10.99
CA LEU A 160 -6.45 -9.49 11.10
C LEU A 160 -6.15 -10.80 11.81
N ARG A 161 -5.19 -11.57 11.28
CA ARG A 161 -4.70 -12.82 11.88
C ARG A 161 -3.19 -12.92 11.74
N HIS A 162 -2.48 -13.10 12.84
CA HIS A 162 -1.03 -13.32 12.85
C HIS A 162 -0.73 -14.63 13.57
N GLN A 163 -0.16 -15.60 12.87
CA GLN A 163 0.26 -16.88 13.42
C GLN A 163 1.78 -16.86 13.61
N LEU A 164 2.22 -16.98 14.86
CA LEU A 164 3.63 -17.10 15.20
C LEU A 164 4.05 -18.58 15.26
N PRO A 165 5.28 -18.91 14.85
CA PRO A 165 5.83 -20.24 14.97
C PRO A 165 6.14 -20.55 16.43
N VAL A 166 5.31 -21.38 17.06
CA VAL A 166 5.58 -21.91 18.40
C VAL A 166 5.63 -23.42 18.34
N ASN A 167 6.62 -24.02 19.01
CA ASN A 167 7.03 -25.41 18.82
C ASN A 167 5.94 -26.47 19.07
N SER A 168 4.87 -26.14 19.79
CA SER A 168 3.87 -27.11 20.28
C SER A 168 2.40 -26.67 20.18
N MET A 169 2.09 -25.36 20.05
CA MET A 169 0.71 -24.85 19.87
C MET A 169 0.75 -23.53 19.08
N ASP A 170 -0.02 -23.41 17.99
CA ASP A 170 -0.07 -22.22 17.15
C ASP A 170 -0.58 -20.98 17.93
N LEU A 171 0.34 -20.14 18.40
CA LEU A 171 -0.01 -18.84 19.00
C LEU A 171 -0.52 -17.90 17.90
N THR A 172 -1.81 -17.60 17.95
CA THR A 172 -2.46 -16.74 16.95
C THR A 172 -2.96 -15.44 17.57
N GLY A 173 -2.46 -14.31 17.09
CA GLY A 173 -3.02 -12.98 17.31
C GLY A 173 -4.21 -12.74 16.38
N LYS A 174 -5.31 -12.21 16.92
CA LYS A 174 -6.52 -11.88 16.14
C LYS A 174 -6.91 -10.44 16.34
N GLY A 175 -7.47 -9.81 15.32
CA GLY A 175 -7.75 -8.38 15.33
C GLY A 175 -8.86 -7.97 14.38
N VAL A 176 -9.36 -6.76 14.61
CA VAL A 176 -10.23 -6.03 13.67
C VAL A 176 -9.64 -4.65 13.49
N GLY A 177 -9.74 -4.11 12.28
CA GLY A 177 -9.28 -2.77 11.92
C GLY A 177 -10.26 -2.07 11.00
N MET A 178 -10.15 -0.75 10.88
CA MET A 178 -10.97 0.03 9.96
C MET A 178 -10.13 1.06 9.20
N ASP A 179 -10.50 1.33 7.94
CA ASP A 179 -10.01 2.50 7.21
C ASP A 179 -11.18 3.38 6.80
N PHE A 180 -10.93 4.68 6.74
CA PHE A 180 -11.89 5.65 6.22
C PHE A 180 -11.24 6.50 5.12
N GLY A 181 -11.94 6.64 4.00
CA GLY A 181 -11.46 7.32 2.81
C GLY A 181 -12.40 8.44 2.38
N ILE A 182 -11.80 9.55 1.91
CA ILE A 182 -12.49 10.61 1.18
C ILE A 182 -11.76 10.77 -0.16
N PHE A 183 -12.51 10.85 -1.25
CA PHE A 183 -11.96 11.08 -2.58
C PHE A 183 -12.72 12.20 -3.28
N VAL A 184 -11.96 13.15 -3.82
CA VAL A 184 -12.45 14.33 -4.52
C VAL A 184 -11.91 14.32 -5.94
N LYS A 185 -12.82 14.20 -6.91
CA LYS A 185 -12.49 14.23 -8.33
C LYS A 185 -12.65 15.65 -8.86
N THR A 186 -11.55 16.28 -9.27
CA THR A 186 -11.60 17.64 -9.81
C THR A 186 -11.78 17.64 -11.33
N LYS A 187 -12.31 18.73 -11.89
CA LYS A 187 -12.49 18.89 -13.33
C LYS A 187 -11.17 19.13 -14.09
N SER A 188 -10.12 19.57 -13.40
CA SER A 188 -8.81 19.87 -14.00
C SER A 188 -7.92 18.64 -14.17
N GLY A 189 -8.47 17.43 -13.96
CA GLY A 189 -7.75 16.16 -14.09
C GLY A 189 -6.98 15.73 -12.82
N ALA A 190 -6.79 16.63 -11.87
CA ALA A 190 -6.13 16.30 -10.61
C ALA A 190 -7.11 15.67 -9.61
N ASN A 191 -6.74 14.56 -8.97
CA ASN A 191 -7.54 14.04 -7.85
C ASN A 191 -6.97 14.56 -6.53
N LEU A 192 -7.85 14.66 -5.53
CA LEU A 192 -7.47 14.93 -4.16
C LEU A 192 -8.11 13.86 -3.27
N ALA A 193 -7.39 13.42 -2.25
CA ALA A 193 -7.92 12.42 -1.34
C ALA A 193 -7.36 12.54 0.06
N LEU A 194 -8.17 12.11 1.01
CA LEU A 194 -7.80 11.96 2.41
C LEU A 194 -8.06 10.51 2.82
N MET A 195 -7.20 10.00 3.69
CA MET A 195 -7.30 8.63 4.14
C MET A 195 -6.84 8.48 5.59
N ILE A 196 -7.64 7.78 6.38
CA ILE A 196 -7.34 7.37 7.74
C ILE A 196 -7.19 5.85 7.73
N GLN A 197 -5.95 5.37 7.86
CA GLN A 197 -5.60 3.95 7.80
C GLN A 197 -5.47 3.36 9.19
N ASP A 198 -5.91 2.11 9.32
CA ASP A 198 -5.68 1.26 10.49
C ASP A 198 -6.28 1.84 11.79
N LEU A 199 -7.39 2.58 11.69
CA LEU A 199 -8.11 3.12 12.84
C LEU A 199 -8.54 1.99 13.78
N ASN A 200 -8.07 2.06 15.04
CA ASN A 200 -8.33 1.08 16.09
C ASN A 200 -7.92 -0.36 15.71
N SER A 201 -6.97 -0.53 14.79
CA SER A 201 -6.44 -1.83 14.42
C SER A 201 -5.49 -2.36 15.50
N ARG A 202 -5.62 -3.64 15.84
CA ARG A 202 -4.82 -4.26 16.90
C ARG A 202 -4.79 -5.78 16.80
N TYR A 203 -3.72 -6.40 17.28
CA TYR A 203 -3.72 -7.82 17.63
C TYR A 203 -4.09 -8.01 19.10
N GLN A 204 -4.95 -8.99 19.36
CA GLN A 204 -5.14 -9.55 20.68
C GLN A 204 -4.50 -10.94 20.71
N TRP A 205 -3.47 -11.06 21.53
CA TRP A 205 -2.73 -12.28 21.79
C TRP A 205 -3.26 -12.93 23.07
N LYS A 206 -3.61 -14.21 22.99
CA LYS A 206 -4.04 -15.01 24.14
C LYS A 206 -2.95 -16.05 24.43
N THR A 207 -2.18 -15.80 25.49
CA THR A 207 -1.03 -16.63 25.87
C THR A 207 -1.29 -17.46 27.13
N ASP A 208 -2.47 -17.30 27.72
CA ASP A 208 -3.01 -18.01 28.90
C ASP A 208 -3.00 -19.53 28.76
N LYS A 209 -3.11 -20.03 27.52
CA LYS A 209 -3.07 -21.47 27.22
C LYS A 209 -1.66 -22.04 27.04
N ILE A 210 -0.65 -21.19 26.90
CA ILE A 210 0.72 -21.59 26.52
C ILE A 210 1.69 -21.41 27.69
N PHE A 211 1.53 -20.36 28.50
CA PHE A 211 2.39 -20.09 29.64
C PHE A 211 1.59 -20.16 30.94
N GLU A 212 2.19 -20.69 32.00
CA GLU A 212 1.60 -20.73 33.35
C GLU A 212 1.24 -19.34 33.90
N ARG A 213 1.90 -18.29 33.40
CA ARG A 213 1.61 -16.87 33.68
C ARG A 213 1.15 -16.12 32.42
N GLY A 214 0.46 -16.80 31.51
CA GLY A 214 -0.03 -16.20 30.27
C GLY A 214 -1.00 -15.06 30.53
N LYS A 215 -0.97 -14.05 29.66
CA LYS A 215 -1.84 -12.87 29.70
C LYS A 215 -2.49 -12.62 28.36
N VAL A 216 -3.58 -11.85 28.38
CA VAL A 216 -4.10 -11.20 27.18
C VAL A 216 -3.24 -9.97 26.91
N TYR A 217 -2.51 -9.99 25.81
CA TYR A 217 -1.68 -8.86 25.37
C TYR A 217 -2.33 -8.22 24.15
N ILE A 218 -2.43 -6.89 24.16
CA ILE A 218 -2.99 -6.11 23.05
C ILE A 218 -1.84 -5.33 22.42
N GLU A 219 -1.67 -5.55 21.13
CA GLU A 219 -0.66 -4.88 20.32
C GLU A 219 -1.37 -3.95 19.33
N GLN A 220 -1.26 -2.65 19.55
CA GLN A 220 -1.92 -1.64 18.72
C GLN A 220 -1.13 -1.36 17.44
N PHE A 221 -1.86 -1.16 16.35
CA PHE A 221 -1.28 -0.69 15.09
C PHE A 221 -1.25 0.84 15.12
N PRO A 222 -0.22 1.47 14.52
CA PRO A 222 -0.26 2.90 14.31
C PRO A 222 -1.38 3.27 13.33
N THR A 223 -2.09 4.37 13.63
CA THR A 223 -3.04 4.99 12.71
C THR A 223 -2.29 5.91 11.76
N LEU A 224 -2.56 5.83 10.45
CA LEU A 224 -1.96 6.72 9.46
C LEU A 224 -3.00 7.71 8.96
N TYR A 225 -2.66 9.00 8.95
CA TYR A 225 -3.47 10.04 8.32
C TYR A 225 -2.73 10.52 7.08
N ARG A 226 -3.33 10.37 5.90
CA ARG A 226 -2.71 10.65 4.61
C ARG A 226 -3.56 11.64 3.82
N VAL A 227 -2.89 12.54 3.11
CA VAL A 227 -3.45 13.37 2.05
C VAL A 227 -2.66 13.12 0.79
N GLY A 228 -3.34 12.97 -0.34
CA GLY A 228 -2.69 12.73 -1.62
C GLY A 228 -3.32 13.50 -2.74
N SER A 229 -2.57 13.63 -3.83
CA SER A 229 -3.02 14.20 -5.07
C SER A 229 -2.38 13.51 -6.27
N THR A 230 -3.10 13.52 -7.39
CA THR A 230 -2.58 13.05 -8.68
C THR A 230 -2.65 14.17 -9.70
N PHE A 231 -1.77 14.12 -10.69
CA PHE A 231 -1.69 15.10 -11.76
C PHE A 231 -1.38 14.40 -13.07
N ASP A 232 -2.14 14.73 -14.11
CA ASP A 232 -1.88 14.27 -15.46
C ASP A 232 -1.30 15.43 -16.27
N TYR A 233 -0.16 15.20 -16.91
CA TYR A 233 0.46 16.15 -17.82
C TYR A 233 0.98 15.43 -19.08
N SER A 234 0.17 15.49 -20.15
CA SER A 234 0.48 14.87 -21.45
C SER A 234 0.66 13.36 -21.32
N ASN A 235 1.89 12.86 -21.41
CA ASN A 235 2.21 11.42 -21.28
C ASN A 235 2.79 11.06 -19.92
N VAL A 236 2.88 12.01 -19.00
CA VAL A 236 3.42 11.82 -17.65
C VAL A 236 2.29 11.95 -16.64
N TYR A 237 2.09 10.89 -15.87
CA TYR A 237 1.19 10.84 -14.75
C TYR A 237 2.00 10.89 -13.45
N ILE A 238 1.65 11.81 -12.55
CA ILE A 238 2.36 12.04 -11.30
C ILE A 238 1.41 11.80 -10.14
N THR A 239 1.90 11.13 -9.10
CA THR A 239 1.20 11.02 -7.83
C THR A 239 2.09 11.44 -6.68
N ALA A 240 1.48 12.09 -5.68
CA ALA A 240 2.16 12.51 -4.46
C ALA A 240 1.25 12.34 -3.26
N ASP A 241 1.82 11.89 -2.14
CA ASP A 241 1.12 11.91 -0.86
C ASP A 241 2.04 12.28 0.30
N ALA A 242 1.42 12.82 1.34
CA ALA A 242 2.05 13.12 2.60
C ALA A 242 1.15 12.69 3.75
N GLY A 243 1.71 12.47 4.92
CA GLY A 243 0.93 12.02 6.06
C GLY A 243 1.67 11.98 7.38
N VAL A 244 0.92 11.71 8.43
CA VAL A 244 1.41 11.52 9.80
C VAL A 244 1.05 10.14 10.28
N VAL A 245 1.90 9.58 11.14
CA VAL A 245 1.69 8.27 11.75
C VAL A 245 1.62 8.46 13.25
N MET A 246 0.52 8.02 13.84
CA MET A 246 0.23 8.18 15.27
C MET A 246 0.07 6.83 15.93
N ASN A 247 0.55 6.67 17.16
CA ASN A 247 0.32 5.47 17.97
C ASN A 247 -0.07 5.89 19.38
N GLY A 248 -1.22 5.44 19.89
CA GLY A 248 -1.66 5.79 21.25
C GLY A 248 -1.80 7.29 21.54
N GLY A 249 -1.97 8.14 20.51
CA GLY A 249 -2.01 9.59 20.64
C GLY A 249 -0.66 10.30 20.44
N GLU A 250 0.45 9.57 20.39
CA GLU A 250 1.77 10.13 20.13
C GLU A 250 2.10 10.13 18.64
N LEU A 251 2.70 11.22 18.15
CA LEU A 251 3.20 11.32 16.79
C LEU A 251 4.53 10.56 16.66
N ILE A 252 4.53 9.48 15.87
CA ILE A 252 5.72 8.63 15.69
C ILE A 252 6.48 8.91 14.38
N GLY A 253 5.93 9.73 13.48
CA GLY A 253 6.68 10.32 12.36
C GLY A 253 5.84 10.82 11.18
N TYR A 254 6.52 11.33 10.14
CA TYR A 254 5.93 11.84 8.89
C TYR A 254 6.23 10.98 7.64
N THR A 255 5.24 10.78 6.77
CA THR A 255 5.38 10.08 5.48
C THR A 255 5.34 11.09 4.35
N ALA A 256 6.22 10.96 3.37
CA ALA A 256 6.14 11.64 2.09
C ALA A 256 6.44 10.61 1.00
N ARG A 257 5.65 10.63 -0.08
CA ARG A 257 5.77 9.72 -1.22
C ARG A 257 5.53 10.48 -2.50
N VAL A 258 6.26 10.11 -3.54
CA VAL A 258 6.09 10.66 -4.89
C VAL A 258 6.37 9.57 -5.91
N GLY A 259 5.59 9.57 -6.99
CA GLY A 259 5.76 8.63 -8.10
C GLY A 259 5.39 9.26 -9.42
N ALA A 260 6.01 8.78 -10.48
CA ALA A 260 5.75 9.18 -11.85
C ALA A 260 5.60 7.93 -12.74
N GLU A 261 4.72 8.03 -13.72
CA GLU A 261 4.42 7.02 -14.72
C GLU A 261 4.45 7.71 -16.09
N TYR A 262 5.31 7.25 -16.98
CA TYR A 262 5.40 7.70 -18.36
C TYR A 262 4.76 6.66 -19.27
N LYS A 263 3.77 7.10 -20.05
CA LYS A 263 3.04 6.27 -21.00
C LYS A 263 3.69 6.32 -22.38
N TYR A 264 4.06 5.17 -22.91
CA TYR A 264 4.70 5.00 -24.23
C TYR A 264 3.83 4.12 -25.15
N LEU A 265 3.54 4.61 -26.36
CA LEU A 265 2.73 3.92 -27.39
C LEU A 265 1.43 3.31 -26.86
N ASP A 266 0.76 4.00 -25.96
CA ASP A 266 -0.50 3.62 -25.33
C ASP A 266 -0.59 2.35 -24.48
N HIS A 267 0.37 1.43 -24.59
CA HIS A 267 0.34 0.11 -23.94
C HIS A 267 1.48 -0.13 -22.97
N TYR A 268 2.58 0.64 -23.06
CA TYR A 268 3.77 0.46 -22.24
C TYR A 268 3.90 1.58 -21.21
N TYR A 269 4.27 1.20 -19.98
CA TYR A 269 4.41 2.13 -18.87
C TYR A 269 5.80 2.03 -18.26
N LEU A 270 6.48 3.17 -18.14
CA LEU A 270 7.74 3.30 -17.41
C LEU A 270 7.46 4.05 -16.11
N ARG A 271 7.87 3.49 -14.98
CA ARG A 271 7.51 4.02 -13.66
C ARG A 271 8.72 4.19 -12.77
N GLY A 272 8.69 5.23 -11.95
CA GLY A 272 9.68 5.45 -10.91
C GLY A 272 9.10 6.26 -9.77
N GLY A 273 9.62 6.05 -8.56
CA GLY A 273 9.11 6.75 -7.39
C GLY A 273 9.95 6.52 -6.14
N PHE A 274 9.64 7.33 -5.14
CA PHE A 274 10.23 7.27 -3.82
C PHE A 274 9.13 7.33 -2.77
N GLY A 275 9.19 6.41 -1.80
CA GLY A 275 8.27 6.42 -0.68
C GLY A 275 8.60 5.34 0.33
N ASN A 276 8.18 5.52 1.58
CA ASN A 276 8.51 4.63 2.70
C ASN A 276 10.03 4.37 2.86
N GLY A 277 10.87 5.32 2.46
CA GLY A 277 12.33 5.19 2.49
C GLY A 277 12.90 4.27 1.41
N ARG A 278 12.13 3.95 0.36
CA ARG A 278 12.48 3.04 -0.73
C ARG A 278 12.38 3.74 -2.07
N VAL A 279 13.29 3.39 -2.98
CA VAL A 279 13.20 3.73 -4.40
C VAL A 279 12.60 2.55 -5.15
N GLY A 280 11.60 2.83 -5.98
CA GLY A 280 10.96 1.86 -6.85
C GLY A 280 11.13 2.24 -8.32
N VAL A 281 11.30 1.23 -9.16
CA VAL A 281 11.26 1.34 -10.63
C VAL A 281 10.41 0.20 -11.15
N GLY A 282 9.62 0.45 -12.20
CA GLY A 282 8.74 -0.59 -12.73
C GLY A 282 8.34 -0.39 -14.18
N LEU A 283 7.82 -1.48 -14.73
CA LEU A 283 7.29 -1.59 -16.08
C LEU A 283 5.83 -2.04 -16.01
N GLY A 284 5.03 -1.61 -16.98
CA GLY A 284 3.67 -2.09 -17.15
C GLY A 284 3.37 -2.35 -18.62
N LEU A 285 2.55 -3.36 -18.87
CA LEU A 285 2.02 -3.70 -20.19
C LEU A 285 0.52 -3.92 -20.07
N ASP A 286 -0.24 -3.18 -20.87
CA ASP A 286 -1.67 -3.43 -21.08
C ASP A 286 -1.89 -4.17 -22.40
N TRP A 287 -2.80 -5.15 -22.40
CA TRP A 287 -3.26 -5.84 -23.60
C TRP A 287 -4.73 -6.23 -23.49
N SER A 288 -5.30 -6.61 -24.63
CA SER A 288 -6.68 -7.05 -24.75
C SER A 288 -6.72 -8.58 -24.78
N LEU A 289 -7.35 -9.20 -23.78
CA LEU A 289 -7.57 -10.65 -23.74
C LEU A 289 -8.97 -11.01 -24.26
N PHE A 290 -10.01 -10.35 -23.75
CA PHE A 290 -11.40 -10.50 -24.17
C PHE A 290 -11.99 -9.17 -24.65
N GLU A 291 -11.86 -8.11 -23.84
CA GLU A 291 -12.24 -6.75 -24.18
C GLU A 291 -11.01 -5.86 -24.39
N ASP A 292 -11.22 -4.70 -25.00
CA ASP A 292 -10.13 -3.76 -25.25
C ASP A 292 -9.47 -3.30 -23.95
N MET A 293 -8.17 -3.57 -23.82
CA MET A 293 -7.34 -3.16 -22.69
C MET A 293 -7.82 -3.68 -21.32
N ASP A 294 -8.44 -4.86 -21.29
CA ASP A 294 -8.96 -5.48 -20.07
C ASP A 294 -7.86 -6.01 -19.13
N SER A 295 -6.69 -6.37 -19.66
CA SER A 295 -5.64 -7.08 -18.95
C SER A 295 -4.39 -6.24 -18.79
N ARG A 296 -3.72 -6.37 -17.63
CA ARG A 296 -2.51 -5.64 -17.28
C ARG A 296 -1.52 -6.55 -16.57
N LEU A 297 -0.25 -6.47 -16.96
CA LEU A 297 0.89 -7.07 -16.27
C LEU A 297 1.85 -5.96 -15.86
N ASP A 298 2.14 -5.91 -14.57
CA ASP A 298 3.10 -4.97 -14.02
C ASP A 298 4.24 -5.70 -13.32
N TYR A 299 5.45 -5.16 -13.46
CA TYR A 299 6.64 -5.60 -12.76
C TYR A 299 7.26 -4.40 -12.04
N ALA A 300 7.74 -4.62 -10.82
CA ALA A 300 8.49 -3.62 -10.09
C ALA A 300 9.71 -4.22 -9.39
N PHE A 301 10.72 -3.38 -9.29
CA PHE A 301 11.96 -3.62 -8.59
C PHE A 301 12.10 -2.54 -7.52
N THR A 302 12.40 -2.94 -6.28
CA THR A 302 12.71 -1.97 -5.22
C THR A 302 13.94 -2.33 -4.42
N LEU A 303 14.57 -1.28 -3.89
CA LEU A 303 15.69 -1.39 -2.96
C LEU A 303 15.17 -1.25 -1.53
N GLU A 304 15.24 -2.33 -0.75
CA GLU A 304 14.84 -2.39 0.65
C GLU A 304 16.02 -2.22 1.61
N GLY A 305 16.93 -1.28 1.33
CA GLY A 305 18.08 -0.96 2.21
C GLY A 305 18.81 -2.22 2.71
N ALA A 306 18.87 -2.41 4.03
CA ALA A 306 19.52 -3.57 4.66
C ALA A 306 18.87 -4.92 4.35
N ALA A 307 17.59 -4.95 3.92
CA ALA A 307 16.89 -6.17 3.55
C ALA A 307 17.13 -6.58 2.08
N GLY A 308 17.91 -5.80 1.31
CA GLY A 308 18.31 -6.15 -0.05
C GLY A 308 17.32 -5.68 -1.11
N ILE A 309 16.95 -6.57 -2.02
CA ILE A 309 16.16 -6.27 -3.22
C ILE A 309 14.81 -6.98 -3.14
N SER A 310 13.76 -6.35 -3.68
CA SER A 310 12.48 -7.02 -3.89
C SER A 310 12.01 -6.94 -5.34
N HIS A 311 11.30 -8.00 -5.74
CA HIS A 311 10.67 -8.12 -7.05
C HIS A 311 9.16 -8.28 -6.86
N VAL A 312 8.38 -7.48 -7.55
CA VAL A 312 6.92 -7.53 -7.46
C VAL A 312 6.34 -7.80 -8.84
N PHE A 313 5.46 -8.78 -8.92
CA PHE A 313 4.69 -9.10 -10.12
C PHE A 313 3.22 -8.89 -9.81
N THR A 314 2.51 -8.22 -10.72
CA THR A 314 1.08 -7.97 -10.57
C THR A 314 0.35 -8.24 -11.87
N TYR A 315 -0.76 -8.94 -11.76
CA TYR A 315 -1.73 -9.10 -12.81
C TYR A 315 -3.05 -8.45 -12.40
N ALA A 316 -3.62 -7.63 -13.28
CA ALA A 316 -4.93 -7.04 -13.09
C ALA A 316 -5.82 -7.25 -14.31
N PHE A 317 -7.09 -7.53 -14.06
CA PHE A 317 -8.09 -7.86 -15.07
C PHE A 317 -9.36 -7.05 -14.82
N SER A 318 -9.98 -6.52 -15.87
CA SER A 318 -11.24 -5.76 -15.83
C SER A 318 -12.34 -6.48 -16.60
N PHE A 319 -13.55 -6.55 -16.06
CA PHE A 319 -14.70 -7.29 -16.62
C PHE A 319 -16.05 -6.70 -16.20
#